data_AF-A0A927B3W6-F1
#
_entry.id   AF-A0A927B3W6-F1
#
_cell.length_a   1.000
_cell.length_b   1.000
_cell.length_c   1.000
_cell.angle_alpha   90.00
_cell.angle_beta   90.00
_cell.angle_gamma   90.00
#
_symmetry.space_group_name_H-M   'P 1'
#
loop_
_entity.id
_entity.type
_entity.pdbx_description
1 polymer ?
#
loop_
_entity_poly.entity_id
_entity_poly.type
_entity_poly.pdbx_seq_one_letter_code
_entity_poly.pdbx_strand_id
1 'polypeptide(L)'
;MQSHNFRELKVWQLARSLVKDIYQLSSNFPEDERFGLTSQIRRAAVSIPSNIAEGSGRSDKDFVRFLSISLSSAYEVETQLILSLNLNFASQRVIDEVIQKTQEVQRMIYGLQRKLTKSFLNSFLLPIPTLVRLASRYFILPLASFLFLPKI
;
A
#
# COMPACT_ATOMS: atom_id res chain seq x y z
N MET A 1 -7.55 17.51 9.38
CA MET A 1 -6.49 16.59 8.91
C MET A 1 -6.41 15.46 9.92
N GLN A 2 -6.84 14.24 9.55
CA GLN A 2 -6.72 13.10 10.46
C GLN A 2 -5.29 12.55 10.26
N SER A 3 -4.38 12.92 11.16
CA SER A 3 -3.01 12.40 11.14
C SER A 3 -3.01 10.99 11.72
N HIS A 4 -2.71 9.98 10.90
CA HIS A 4 -2.44 8.65 11.43
C HIS A 4 -1.06 8.68 12.08
N ASN A 5 -0.96 8.30 13.37
CA ASN A 5 0.33 8.05 13.98
C ASN A 5 0.96 6.83 13.31
N PHE A 6 1.86 7.05 12.35
CA PHE A 6 2.47 5.96 11.58
C PHE A 6 3.14 4.91 12.47
N ARG A 7 3.58 5.28 13.67
CA ARG A 7 4.21 4.37 14.62
C ARG A 7 3.26 3.27 15.10
N GLU A 8 1.96 3.50 15.03
CA GLU A 8 0.92 2.52 15.39
C GLU A 8 0.50 1.64 14.21
N LEU A 9 0.85 2.01 12.97
CA LEU A 9 0.52 1.23 11.79
C LEU A 9 1.33 -0.07 11.78
N LYS A 10 0.63 -1.20 11.87
CA LYS A 10 1.25 -2.54 11.81
C LYS A 10 2.07 -2.75 10.54
N VAL A 11 1.59 -2.24 9.41
CA VAL A 11 2.32 -2.30 8.13
C VAL A 11 3.65 -1.55 8.18
N TRP A 12 3.71 -0.42 8.89
CA TRP A 12 4.94 0.34 9.08
C TRP A 12 5.93 -0.37 10.01
N GLN A 13 5.42 -0.97 11.10
CA GLN A 13 6.23 -1.77 12.02
C GLN A 13 6.86 -2.98 11.31
N LEU A 14 6.08 -3.68 10.47
CA LEU A 14 6.55 -4.79 9.67
C LEU A 14 7.56 -4.34 8.60
N ALA A 15 7.29 -3.23 7.89
CA ALA A 15 8.22 -2.67 6.91
C ALA A 15 9.56 -2.27 7.53
N ARG A 16 9.58 -1.74 8.77
CA ARG A 16 10.82 -1.49 9.51
C ARG A 16 11.58 -2.76 9.86
N SER A 17 10.86 -3.82 10.24
CA SER A 17 11.46 -5.13 10.47
C SER A 17 12.09 -5.68 9.19
N LEU A 18 11.38 -5.56 8.06
CA LEU A 18 11.89 -5.95 6.74
C LEU A 18 13.17 -5.19 6.36
N VAL A 19 13.28 -3.88 6.64
CA VAL A 19 14.53 -3.13 6.43
C VAL A 19 15.69 -3.76 7.18
N LYS A 20 15.49 -4.15 8.44
CA LYS A 20 16.53 -4.80 9.24
C LYS A 20 16.98 -6.11 8.57
N ASP A 21 16.04 -6.95 8.14
CA ASP A 21 16.35 -8.22 7.51
C ASP A 21 17.11 -8.04 6.19
N ILE A 22 16.71 -7.05 5.37
CA ILE A 22 17.40 -6.73 4.12
C ILE A 22 18.84 -6.29 4.38
N TYR A 23 19.09 -5.47 5.40
CA TYR A 23 20.45 -5.08 5.77
C TYR A 23 21.29 -6.27 6.25
N GLN A 24 20.70 -7.18 7.04
CA GLN A 24 21.36 -8.39 7.51
C GLN A 24 21.63 -9.41 6.41
N LEU A 25 20.70 -9.56 5.46
CA LEU A 25 20.88 -10.42 4.29
C LEU A 25 21.99 -9.89 3.38
N SER A 26 21.87 -8.62 2.98
CA SER A 26 22.78 -7.98 2.02
C SER A 26 24.17 -7.68 2.58
N SER A 27 24.43 -7.86 3.88
CA SER A 27 25.80 -7.80 4.41
C SER A 27 26.66 -8.99 3.98
N ASN A 28 26.05 -10.07 3.51
CA ASN A 28 26.74 -11.27 3.04
C ASN A 28 26.86 -11.34 1.51
N PHE A 29 26.41 -10.31 0.79
CA PHE A 29 26.55 -10.24 -0.67
C PHE A 29 28.01 -9.98 -1.05
N PRO A 30 28.43 -10.34 -2.29
CA PRO A 30 29.79 -10.04 -2.77
C PRO A 30 30.15 -8.55 -2.64
N GLU A 31 31.41 -8.25 -2.30
CA GLU A 31 31.85 -6.86 -2.09
C GLU A 31 31.70 -5.99 -3.34
N ASP A 32 31.91 -6.56 -4.53
CA ASP A 32 31.77 -5.87 -5.81
C ASP A 32 30.31 -5.42 -6.09
N GLU A 33 29.33 -6.03 -5.42
CA GLU A 33 27.91 -5.66 -5.51
C GLU A 33 27.51 -4.56 -4.52
N ARG A 34 28.46 -4.03 -3.73
CA ARG A 34 28.20 -2.96 -2.75
C ARG A 34 27.49 -1.77 -3.36
N PHE A 35 27.92 -1.34 -4.56
CA PHE A 35 27.29 -0.26 -5.32
C PHE A 35 26.24 -0.77 -6.33
N GLY A 36 26.21 -2.08 -6.59
CA GLY A 36 25.21 -2.77 -7.40
C GLY A 36 23.95 -3.13 -6.60
N LEU A 37 23.61 -4.42 -6.56
CA LEU A 37 22.36 -4.92 -5.97
C LEU A 37 22.21 -4.56 -4.49
N THR A 38 23.31 -4.57 -3.72
CA THR A 38 23.29 -4.22 -2.29
C THR A 38 22.77 -2.80 -2.05
N SER A 39 23.21 -1.83 -2.85
CA SER A 39 22.77 -0.44 -2.69
C SER A 39 21.32 -0.25 -3.12
N GLN A 40 20.89 -0.96 -4.17
CA GLN A 40 19.55 -0.84 -4.72
C GLN A 40 18.51 -1.41 -3.75
N ILE A 41 18.72 -2.64 -3.25
CA ILE A 41 17.78 -3.31 -2.35
C ILE A 41 17.64 -2.60 -1.00
N ARG A 42 18.73 -2.04 -0.47
CA ARG A 42 18.68 -1.23 0.76
C ARG A 42 17.88 0.05 0.57
N ARG A 43 18.03 0.74 -0.57
CA ARG A 43 17.25 1.95 -0.88
C ARG A 43 15.77 1.64 -1.08
N ALA A 44 15.46 0.61 -1.86
CA ALA A 44 14.09 0.15 -2.07
C ALA A 44 13.43 -0.24 -0.73
N ALA A 45 14.12 -1.01 0.11
CA ALA A 45 13.60 -1.41 1.42
C ALA A 45 13.34 -0.20 2.34
N VAL A 46 14.26 0.76 2.43
CA VAL A 46 14.11 1.98 3.25
C VAL A 46 12.98 2.88 2.73
N SER A 47 12.76 2.92 1.42
CA SER A 47 11.69 3.69 0.79
C SER A 47 10.30 3.27 1.28
N ILE A 48 10.08 1.98 1.56
CA ILE A 48 8.78 1.43 1.98
C ILE A 48 8.26 2.10 3.28
N PRO A 49 8.92 1.97 4.45
CA PRO A 49 8.43 2.61 5.68
C PRO A 49 8.52 4.14 5.63
N SER A 50 9.43 4.71 4.82
CA SER A 50 9.57 6.16 4.66
C SER A 50 8.34 6.77 4.00
N ASN A 51 7.89 6.19 2.88
CA ASN A 51 6.69 6.66 2.19
C ASN A 51 5.41 6.40 3.00
N ILE A 52 5.33 5.28 3.74
CA ILE A 52 4.20 5.05 4.67
C ILE A 52 4.12 6.17 5.72
N ALA A 53 5.26 6.53 6.33
CA ALA A 53 5.30 7.57 7.36
C ALA A 53 5.00 8.96 6.78
N GLU A 54 5.55 9.30 5.61
CA GLU A 54 5.31 10.59 4.97
C GLU A 54 3.83 10.75 4.56
N GLY A 55 3.23 9.69 4.02
CA GLY A 55 1.84 9.70 3.60
C GLY A 55 0.84 9.77 4.76
N SER A 56 1.19 9.22 5.93
CA SER A 56 0.26 9.11 7.08
C SER A 56 -0.18 10.46 7.67
N GLY A 57 0.58 11.53 7.39
CA GLY A 57 0.27 12.90 7.77
C GLY A 57 -0.52 13.68 6.73
N ARG A 58 -0.93 13.06 5.62
CA ARG A 58 -1.63 13.71 4.49
C ARG A 58 -3.12 13.36 4.46
N SER A 59 -3.83 13.82 3.44
CA SER A 59 -5.22 13.40 3.18
C SER A 59 -5.28 11.90 2.82
N ASP A 60 -6.42 11.23 2.98
CA ASP A 60 -6.59 9.83 2.58
C ASP A 60 -6.18 9.60 1.11
N LYS A 61 -6.56 10.52 0.21
CA LYS A 61 -6.21 10.48 -1.21
C LYS A 61 -4.69 10.53 -1.42
N ASP A 62 -4.02 11.45 -0.75
CA ASP A 62 -2.55 11.56 -0.84
C ASP A 62 -1.87 10.38 -0.18
N PHE A 63 -2.39 9.90 0.95
CA PHE A 63 -1.83 8.75 1.63
C PHE A 63 -1.88 7.51 0.72
N VAL A 64 -2.99 7.29 0.00
CA VAL A 64 -3.07 6.23 -1.01
C VAL A 64 -1.98 6.35 -2.08
N ARG A 65 -1.64 7.57 -2.54
CA ARG A 65 -0.53 7.80 -3.47
C ARG A 65 0.82 7.40 -2.88
N PHE A 66 1.11 7.78 -1.65
CA PHE A 66 2.33 7.38 -0.94
C PHE A 66 2.39 5.86 -0.69
N LEU A 67 1.25 5.24 -0.40
CA LEU A 67 1.14 3.78 -0.30
C LEU A 67 1.41 3.09 -1.64
N SER A 68 1.02 3.68 -2.77
CA SER A 68 1.37 3.13 -4.09
C SER A 68 2.89 3.15 -4.33
N ILE A 69 3.57 4.25 -3.95
CA ILE A 69 5.04 4.32 -4.02
C ILE A 69 5.68 3.26 -3.12
N SER A 70 5.16 3.11 -1.90
CA SER A 70 5.61 2.09 -0.95
C SER A 70 5.45 0.68 -1.52
N LEU A 71 4.32 0.41 -2.20
CA LEU A 71 4.04 -0.87 -2.85
C LEU A 71 4.99 -1.14 -4.02
N SER A 72 5.26 -0.14 -4.86
CA SER A 72 6.25 -0.25 -5.94
C SER A 72 7.65 -0.58 -5.40
N SER A 73 8.09 0.09 -4.34
CA SER A 73 9.37 -0.25 -3.69
C SER A 73 9.38 -1.67 -3.10
N ALA A 74 8.25 -2.17 -2.60
CA ALA A 74 8.15 -3.55 -2.12
C ALA A 74 8.24 -4.60 -3.24
N TYR A 75 7.71 -4.32 -4.43
CA TYR A 75 7.90 -5.18 -5.61
C TYR A 75 9.35 -5.14 -6.12
N GLU A 76 10.01 -3.99 -6.04
CA GLU A 76 11.43 -3.88 -6.38
C GLU A 76 12.30 -4.73 -5.43
N VAL A 77 12.03 -4.68 -4.11
CA VAL A 77 12.70 -5.54 -3.13
C VAL A 77 12.52 -7.02 -3.46
N GLU A 78 11.29 -7.47 -3.70
CA GLU A 78 11.02 -8.87 -4.05
C GLU A 78 11.76 -9.29 -5.33
N THR A 79 11.77 -8.43 -6.35
CA THR A 79 12.51 -8.66 -7.58
C THR A 79 14.01 -8.83 -7.31
N GLN A 80 14.59 -7.95 -6.49
CA GLN A 80 16.02 -8.00 -6.16
C GLN A 80 16.39 -9.20 -5.27
N LEU A 81 15.47 -9.68 -4.42
CA LEU A 81 15.63 -10.92 -3.67
C LEU A 81 15.71 -12.13 -4.62
N ILE A 82 14.81 -12.21 -5.61
CA ILE A 82 14.82 -13.26 -6.63
C ILE A 82 16.12 -13.20 -7.45
N LEU A 83 16.58 -12.01 -7.84
CA LEU A 83 17.85 -11.85 -8.53
C LEU A 83 19.05 -12.29 -7.67
N SER A 84 19.05 -11.92 -6.39
CA SER A 84 20.11 -12.31 -5.45
C SER A 84 20.22 -13.83 -5.29
N LEU A 85 19.09 -14.53 -5.32
CA LEU A 85 19.04 -15.99 -5.35
C LEU A 85 19.61 -16.56 -6.66
N ASN A 86 19.18 -16.04 -7.81
CA ASN A 86 19.65 -16.50 -9.12
C ASN A 86 21.16 -16.30 -9.32
N LEU A 87 21.73 -15.28 -8.68
CA LEU A 87 23.15 -14.98 -8.68
C LEU A 87 23.92 -15.70 -7.56
N ASN A 88 23.25 -16.57 -6.78
CA ASN A 88 23.81 -17.34 -5.67
C ASN A 88 24.41 -16.49 -4.54
N PHE A 89 23.86 -15.30 -4.27
CA PHE A 89 24.35 -14.42 -3.19
C PHE A 89 23.89 -14.86 -1.79
N ALA A 90 22.82 -15.66 -1.71
CA ALA A 90 22.31 -16.22 -0.47
C ALA A 90 21.54 -17.53 -0.75
N SER A 91 21.31 -18.32 0.30
CA SER A 91 20.57 -19.57 0.18
C SER A 91 19.08 -19.36 -0.05
N GLN A 92 18.45 -20.27 -0.79
CA GLN A 92 17.01 -20.31 -1.06
C GLN A 92 16.18 -20.08 0.21
N ARG A 93 16.50 -20.81 1.29
CA ARG A 93 15.77 -20.74 2.55
C ARG A 93 15.74 -19.32 3.12
N VAL A 94 16.88 -18.65 3.17
CA VAL A 94 16.97 -17.29 3.73
C VAL A 94 16.24 -16.29 2.83
N ILE A 95 16.37 -16.44 1.51
CA ILE A 95 15.65 -15.59 0.56
C ILE A 95 14.13 -15.75 0.70
N ASP A 96 13.63 -16.98 0.79
CA ASP A 96 12.20 -17.27 0.92
C ASP A 96 11.59 -16.66 2.19
N GLU A 97 12.30 -16.73 3.31
CA GLU A 97 11.88 -16.12 4.58
C GLU A 97 11.68 -14.59 4.43
N VAL A 98 12.58 -13.92 3.71
CA VAL A 98 12.49 -12.46 3.46
C VAL A 98 11.44 -12.13 2.40
N ILE A 99 11.28 -12.97 1.36
CA ILE A 99 10.21 -12.81 0.35
C ILE A 99 8.83 -12.93 1.01
N GLN A 100 8.60 -13.91 1.87
CA GLN A 100 7.32 -14.08 2.57
C GLN A 100 6.95 -12.83 3.37
N LYS A 101 7.90 -12.25 4.09
CA LYS A 101 7.71 -10.99 4.83
C LYS A 101 7.45 -9.81 3.88
N THR A 102 8.15 -9.74 2.75
CA THR A 102 7.95 -8.70 1.72
C THR A 102 6.52 -8.77 1.16
N GLN A 103 6.04 -9.97 0.83
CA GLN A 103 4.68 -10.17 0.34
C GLN A 103 3.60 -9.87 1.40
N GLU A 104 3.91 -10.12 2.69
CA GLU A 104 3.02 -9.70 3.78
C GLU A 104 2.89 -8.17 3.82
N VAL A 105 4.01 -7.44 3.73
CA VAL A 105 4.00 -5.96 3.63
C VAL A 105 3.16 -5.51 2.44
N GLN A 106 3.33 -6.11 1.25
CA GLN A 106 2.54 -5.77 0.06
C GLN A 106 1.02 -5.96 0.29
N ARG A 107 0.61 -7.11 0.85
CA ARG A 107 -0.80 -7.39 1.18
C ARG A 107 -1.35 -6.39 2.18
N MET A 108 -0.58 -6.02 3.20
CA MET A 108 -0.99 -5.03 4.20
C MET A 108 -1.13 -3.62 3.61
N ILE A 109 -0.20 -3.21 2.73
CA ILE A 109 -0.30 -1.93 2.00
C ILE A 109 -1.57 -1.92 1.16
N TYR A 110 -1.83 -2.97 0.38
CA TYR A 110 -3.03 -3.08 -0.46
C TYR A 110 -4.31 -3.02 0.38
N GLY A 111 -4.34 -3.72 1.51
CA GLY A 111 -5.47 -3.67 2.46
C GLY A 111 -5.73 -2.26 3.00
N LEU A 112 -4.65 -1.53 3.35
CA LEU A 112 -4.76 -0.15 3.82
C LEU A 112 -5.25 0.79 2.72
N GLN A 113 -4.74 0.68 1.49
CA GLN A 113 -5.21 1.46 0.35
C GLN A 113 -6.72 1.27 0.13
N ARG A 114 -7.20 0.01 0.13
CA ARG A 114 -8.63 -0.28 -0.01
C ARG A 114 -9.48 0.35 1.09
N LYS A 115 -9.00 0.32 2.34
CA LYS A 115 -9.70 0.93 3.48
C LYS A 115 -9.83 2.45 3.30
N LEU A 116 -8.75 3.13 2.93
CA LEU A 116 -8.71 4.58 2.72
C LEU A 116 -9.56 5.01 1.52
N THR A 117 -9.50 4.28 0.39
CA THR A 117 -10.32 4.59 -0.78
C THR A 117 -11.81 4.42 -0.50
N LYS A 118 -12.22 3.40 0.27
CA LYS A 118 -13.62 3.21 0.66
C LYS A 118 -14.10 4.32 1.60
N SER A 119 -13.26 4.72 2.56
CA SER A 119 -13.51 5.87 3.44
C SER A 119 -13.79 7.13 2.63
N PHE A 120 -12.91 7.42 1.66
CA PHE A 120 -13.06 8.54 0.74
C PHE A 120 -14.36 8.48 -0.06
N LEU A 121 -14.67 7.36 -0.74
CA LEU A 121 -15.89 7.24 -1.56
C LEU A 121 -17.18 7.42 -0.73
N ASN A 122 -17.21 6.88 0.48
CA ASN A 122 -18.34 7.04 1.39
C ASN A 122 -18.57 8.51 1.80
N SER A 123 -17.55 9.37 1.74
CA SER A 123 -17.70 10.79 2.06
C SER A 123 -18.38 11.60 0.95
N PHE A 124 -18.45 11.07 -0.29
CA PHE A 124 -19.13 11.73 -1.43
C PHE A 124 -20.53 11.18 -1.71
N LEU A 125 -20.81 9.94 -1.29
CA LEU A 125 -22.14 9.37 -1.41
C LEU A 125 -23.05 9.97 -0.34
N LEU A 126 -23.92 10.92 -0.74
CA LEU A 126 -25.04 11.29 0.11
C LEU A 126 -25.84 10.02 0.45
N PRO A 127 -26.23 9.81 1.72
CA PRO A 127 -27.08 8.69 2.07
C PRO A 127 -28.32 8.70 1.16
N ILE A 128 -28.76 7.53 0.68
CA ILE A 128 -29.95 7.41 -0.18
C ILE A 128 -31.14 8.22 0.37
N PRO A 129 -31.43 8.23 1.70
CA PRO A 129 -32.49 9.08 2.25
C PRO A 129 -32.30 10.59 2.01
N THR A 130 -31.05 11.05 2.01
CA THR A 130 -30.68 12.45 1.79
C THR A 130 -30.81 12.83 0.31
N LEU A 131 -30.42 11.93 -0.60
CA LEU A 131 -30.65 12.07 -2.04
C LEU A 131 -32.14 12.12 -2.36
N VAL A 132 -32.95 11.24 -1.74
CA VAL A 132 -34.41 11.25 -1.87
C VAL A 132 -35.01 12.55 -1.33
N ARG A 133 -34.51 13.08 -0.19
CA ARG A 133 -34.99 14.33 0.41
C ARG A 133 -34.56 15.59 -0.35
N LEU A 134 -33.41 15.55 -1.04
CA LEU A 134 -32.97 16.61 -1.97
C LEU A 134 -33.78 16.55 -3.26
N ALA A 135 -33.96 15.36 -3.83
CA ALA A 135 -34.79 15.16 -5.02
C ALA A 135 -36.22 15.63 -4.77
N SER A 136 -36.84 15.30 -3.63
CA SER A 136 -38.20 15.75 -3.29
C SER A 136 -38.33 17.25 -3.00
N ARG A 137 -37.22 17.94 -2.71
CA ARG A 137 -37.19 19.39 -2.42
C ARG A 137 -36.95 20.23 -3.67
N TYR A 138 -36.33 19.67 -4.70
CA TYR A 138 -35.96 20.38 -5.93
C TYR A 138 -36.66 19.88 -7.20
N PHE A 139 -37.39 18.76 -7.16
CA PHE A 139 -38.30 18.36 -8.23
C PHE A 139 -39.76 18.69 -7.90
N ILE A 140 -40.29 19.69 -8.59
CA ILE A 140 -41.70 19.67 -9.00
C ILE A 140 -41.79 18.50 -10.01
N LEU A 141 -42.54 17.44 -9.66
CA LEU A 141 -42.87 16.32 -10.55
C LEU A 141 -43.45 16.86 -11.87
N PRO A 142 -43.05 16.35 -13.05
CA PRO A 142 -43.47 14.99 -13.42
C PRO A 142 -42.45 14.24 -14.29
N LEU A 143 -41.83 13.19 -13.77
CA LEU A 143 -41.23 12.09 -14.56
C LEU A 143 -41.00 10.84 -13.69
N ALA A 144 -41.86 10.65 -12.67
CA ALA A 144 -41.81 9.49 -11.78
C ALA A 144 -42.51 8.24 -12.35
N SER A 145 -42.68 8.16 -13.67
CA SER A 145 -43.32 7.00 -14.34
C SER A 145 -42.35 6.05 -15.04
N PHE A 146 -41.02 6.28 -14.98
CA PHE A 146 -40.05 5.45 -15.73
C PHE A 146 -39.05 4.62 -14.91
N LEU A 147 -39.07 4.65 -13.57
CA LEU A 147 -38.06 3.94 -12.76
C LEU A 147 -38.57 2.73 -11.96
N PHE A 148 -39.85 2.36 -12.09
CA PHE A 148 -40.38 1.14 -11.47
C PHE A 148 -41.32 0.40 -12.43
N LEU A 149 -40.75 -0.30 -13.41
CA LEU A 149 -41.42 -1.44 -14.02
C LEU A 149 -40.64 -2.71 -13.65
N PRO A 150 -41.32 -3.75 -13.12
CA PRO A 150 -40.67 -5.02 -12.85
C PRO A 150 -40.34 -5.67 -14.20
N LYS A 151 -39.10 -6.13 -14.37
CA LYS A 151 -38.75 -7.02 -15.47
C LYS A 151 -39.54 -8.32 -15.26
N ILE A 152 -40.41 -8.63 -16.22
CA ILE A 152 -40.90 -9.99 -16.48
C ILE A 152 -39.75 -10.79 -17.10
#